data_AF-A0A934ATW3-F1
#
_entry.id   AF-A0A934ATW3-F1
#
_cell.length_a   1.000
_cell.length_b   1.000
_cell.length_c   1.000
_cell.angle_alpha   90.00
_cell.angle_beta   90.00
_cell.angle_gamma   90.00
#
_symmetry.space_group_name_H-M   'P 1'
#
loop_
_entity.id
_entity.type
_entity.pdbx_description
1 polymer ?
#
loop_
_entity_poly.entity_id
_entity_poly.type
_entity_poly.pdbx_seq_one_letter_code
_entity_poly.pdbx_strand_id
1 'polypeptide(L)'
;MKMRILAGLVLVAALTGCQTTEVREGGMIGEVGPADAPGRTGEWAPVRITAKGGGAPPPNAVNQAQARLMAERAAKVDAMRNLLEQAYGVTIRSHTTVRDFITQNDTIKARVDAFIKGARVIDTKYLSDGSVEIEMEITLGYEFRRMFP
;
A
#
# COMPACT_ATOMS: atom_id res chain seq x y z
N MET A 1 68.21 -22.92 -25.31
CA MET A 1 68.35 -21.50 -25.71
C MET A 1 67.58 -20.64 -24.72
N LYS A 2 68.28 -19.76 -23.98
CA LYS A 2 67.71 -18.81 -23.01
C LYS A 2 67.28 -17.56 -23.77
N MET A 3 66.07 -17.07 -23.57
CA MET A 3 65.67 -15.73 -24.03
C MET A 3 65.09 -14.96 -22.83
N ARG A 4 65.78 -13.88 -22.44
CA ARG A 4 65.33 -12.91 -21.44
C ARG A 4 64.64 -11.78 -22.21
N ILE A 5 63.44 -11.38 -21.79
CA ILE A 5 62.85 -10.08 -22.17
C ILE A 5 62.36 -9.43 -20.88
N LEU A 6 62.97 -8.29 -20.55
CA LEU A 6 62.46 -7.30 -19.59
C LEU A 6 61.30 -6.53 -20.25
N ALA A 7 60.24 -6.25 -19.50
CA ALA A 7 59.54 -4.95 -19.54
C ALA A 7 58.40 -4.90 -18.51
N GLY A 8 58.32 -3.79 -17.78
CA GLY A 8 57.02 -3.16 -17.48
C GLY A 8 56.39 -3.46 -16.13
N LEU A 9 56.74 -2.64 -15.14
CA LEU A 9 55.98 -2.39 -13.92
C LEU A 9 54.60 -1.79 -14.27
N VAL A 10 53.51 -2.47 -13.93
CA VAL A 10 52.18 -1.86 -13.74
C VAL A 10 51.57 -2.45 -12.47
N LEU A 11 51.56 -1.62 -11.43
CA LEU A 11 50.89 -1.84 -10.15
C LEU A 11 49.40 -1.56 -10.33
N VAL A 12 48.55 -2.59 -10.34
CA VAL A 12 47.09 -2.45 -10.20
C VAL A 12 46.67 -3.23 -8.96
N ALA A 13 46.30 -2.49 -7.93
CA ALA A 13 45.71 -3.03 -6.71
C ALA A 13 44.29 -3.52 -7.01
N ALA A 14 44.12 -4.84 -7.16
CA ALA A 14 42.82 -5.48 -7.21
C ALA A 14 42.30 -5.69 -5.77
N LEU A 15 41.65 -4.67 -5.21
CA LEU A 15 40.72 -4.85 -4.09
C LEU A 15 39.43 -5.42 -4.66
N THR A 16 39.44 -6.72 -4.96
CA THR A 16 38.20 -7.42 -5.34
C THR A 16 37.44 -7.71 -4.05
N GLY A 17 36.47 -6.83 -3.79
CA GLY A 17 35.51 -6.96 -2.71
C GLY A 17 34.71 -8.24 -2.82
N CYS A 18 34.40 -8.81 -1.66
CA CYS A 18 33.41 -9.85 -1.48
C CYS A 18 32.04 -9.25 -1.83
N GLN A 19 31.44 -9.67 -2.94
CA GLN A 19 30.01 -9.47 -3.16
C GLN A 19 29.33 -10.81 -2.94
N THR A 20 28.85 -10.98 -1.71
CA THR A 20 27.89 -12.00 -1.32
C THR A 20 26.59 -11.74 -2.07
N THR A 21 26.00 -12.84 -2.51
CA THR A 21 24.77 -12.96 -3.28
C THR A 21 23.56 -12.34 -2.59
N GLU A 22 22.82 -11.45 -3.25
CA GLU A 22 21.43 -11.15 -2.89
C GLU A 22 20.47 -11.96 -3.77
N VAL A 23 19.81 -12.92 -3.14
CA VAL A 23 18.63 -13.61 -3.64
C VAL A 23 17.47 -12.62 -3.59
N ARG A 24 16.92 -12.26 -4.75
CA ARG A 24 15.72 -11.44 -4.87
C ARG A 24 14.49 -12.31 -4.68
N GLU A 25 14.13 -12.60 -3.43
CA GLU A 25 12.80 -13.11 -3.10
C GLU A 25 11.84 -11.93 -2.92
N GLY A 26 10.89 -11.83 -3.86
CA GLY A 26 9.80 -10.87 -3.80
C GLY A 26 8.84 -11.21 -2.68
N GLY A 27 8.99 -10.52 -1.55
CA GLY A 27 7.95 -10.35 -0.55
C GLY A 27 7.48 -8.90 -0.57
N MET A 28 6.35 -8.61 -1.22
CA MET A 28 5.66 -7.32 -1.01
C MET A 28 4.74 -7.45 0.21
N ILE A 29 5.35 -7.49 1.39
CA ILE A 29 4.75 -6.77 2.51
C ILE A 29 5.10 -5.30 2.28
N GLY A 30 4.10 -4.45 2.13
CA GLY A 30 4.33 -3.01 2.07
C GLY A 30 5.07 -2.61 3.34
N GLU A 31 6.27 -2.06 3.18
CA GLU A 31 7.03 -1.47 4.28
C GLU A 31 6.15 -0.43 4.96
N VAL A 32 5.65 -0.76 6.15
CA VAL A 32 5.10 0.22 7.07
C VAL A 32 6.31 1.05 7.48
N GLY A 33 6.52 2.17 6.80
CA GLY A 33 7.65 3.05 7.06
C GLY A 33 7.73 3.38 8.57
N PRO A 34 8.94 3.58 9.11
CA PRO A 34 9.16 3.76 10.54
C PRO A 34 8.20 4.80 11.10
N ALA A 35 7.41 4.40 12.10
CA ALA A 35 6.42 5.22 12.79
C ALA A 35 7.06 6.33 13.67
N ASP A 36 8.34 6.62 13.47
CA ASP A 36 9.21 7.28 14.43
C ASP A 36 10.18 8.32 13.82
N ALA A 37 9.90 8.81 12.59
CA ALA A 37 10.53 10.06 12.15
C ALA A 37 10.04 11.23 13.03
N PRO A 38 10.92 11.97 13.74
CA PRO A 38 10.50 13.05 14.61
C PRO A 38 10.10 14.26 13.75
N GLY A 39 8.85 14.27 13.29
CA GLY A 39 8.14 15.50 12.98
C GLY A 39 8.15 16.39 14.21
N ARG A 40 8.25 17.71 14.03
CA ARG A 40 8.27 18.70 15.12
C ARG A 40 7.27 18.30 16.19
N THR A 41 7.78 18.03 17.39
CA THR A 41 7.06 17.85 18.67
C THR A 41 5.52 17.90 18.54
N GLY A 42 4.90 16.73 18.35
CA GLY A 42 3.43 16.55 18.44
C GLY A 42 2.65 16.52 17.13
N GLU A 43 3.31 16.75 15.98
CA GLU A 43 2.68 16.68 14.66
C GLU A 43 2.62 15.22 14.17
N TRP A 44 1.42 14.63 14.14
CA TRP A 44 1.22 13.28 13.62
C TRP A 44 1.36 13.28 12.10
N ALA A 45 2.20 12.39 11.58
CA ALA A 45 2.37 12.20 10.16
C ALA A 45 1.07 11.64 9.55
N PRO A 46 0.64 12.13 8.37
CA PRO A 46 -0.53 11.59 7.70
C PRO A 46 -0.31 10.10 7.40
N VAL A 47 -1.27 9.27 7.82
CA VAL A 47 -1.25 7.82 7.56
C VAL A 47 -1.97 7.56 6.25
N ARG A 48 -1.22 7.09 5.25
CA ARG A 48 -1.76 6.63 3.99
C ARG A 48 -2.06 5.14 4.09
N ILE A 49 -3.29 4.77 3.75
CA ILE A 49 -3.75 3.39 3.74
C ILE A 49 -4.08 3.04 2.30
N THR A 50 -3.59 1.90 1.83
CA THR A 50 -3.90 1.37 0.51
C THR A 50 -4.46 -0.05 0.61
N ALA A 51 -5.42 -0.35 -0.25
CA ALA A 51 -6.02 -1.68 -0.30
C ALA A 51 -6.43 -2.03 -1.73
N LYS A 52 -6.32 -3.32 -2.04
CA LYS A 52 -6.71 -3.88 -3.33
C LYS A 52 -8.01 -4.63 -3.22
N GLY A 53 -8.74 -4.72 -4.32
CA GLY A 53 -9.91 -5.57 -4.45
C GLY A 53 -10.05 -6.15 -5.84
N GLY A 54 -10.58 -7.36 -5.92
CA GLY A 54 -10.82 -8.12 -7.13
C GLY A 54 -12.30 -8.20 -7.49
N GLY A 55 -12.59 -8.24 -8.79
CA GLY A 55 -13.93 -8.44 -9.31
C GLY A 55 -13.91 -9.34 -10.52
N ALA A 56 -14.76 -10.36 -10.50
CA ALA A 56 -14.93 -11.30 -11.61
C ALA A 56 -16.14 -10.92 -12.46
N PRO A 57 -16.10 -11.14 -13.78
CA PRO A 57 -17.25 -10.98 -14.64
C PRO A 57 -18.32 -12.01 -14.28
N PRO A 58 -19.60 -11.63 -14.20
CA PRO A 58 -20.65 -12.59 -13.86
C PRO A 58 -20.97 -13.50 -15.06
N PRO A 59 -21.43 -14.74 -14.81
CA PRO A 59 -21.67 -15.72 -15.86
C PRO A 59 -22.83 -15.35 -16.80
N ASN A 60 -23.66 -14.38 -16.42
CA ASN A 60 -24.84 -13.94 -17.17
C ASN A 60 -24.65 -12.58 -17.88
N ALA A 61 -23.41 -12.13 -18.08
CA ALA A 61 -23.15 -10.91 -18.83
C ALA A 61 -23.57 -11.07 -20.31
N VAL A 62 -24.32 -10.10 -20.84
CA VAL A 62 -24.84 -10.11 -22.22
C VAL A 62 -23.71 -9.88 -23.24
N ASN A 63 -22.69 -9.11 -22.88
CA ASN A 63 -21.52 -8.88 -23.72
C ASN A 63 -20.27 -8.56 -22.89
N GLN A 64 -19.10 -8.55 -23.55
CA GLN A 64 -17.81 -8.32 -22.88
C GLN A 64 -17.72 -6.94 -22.21
N ALA A 65 -18.34 -5.91 -22.78
CA ALA A 65 -18.35 -4.58 -22.19
C ALA A 65 -19.14 -4.56 -20.87
N GLN A 66 -20.30 -5.20 -20.84
CA GLN A 66 -21.10 -5.36 -19.62
C GLN A 66 -20.36 -6.19 -18.57
N ALA A 67 -19.72 -7.28 -18.98
CA ALA A 67 -18.94 -8.14 -18.08
C ALA A 67 -17.82 -7.35 -17.39
N ARG A 68 -17.08 -6.54 -18.15
CA ARG A 68 -16.02 -5.65 -17.63
C ARG A 68 -16.56 -4.61 -16.65
N LEU A 69 -17.65 -3.93 -16.99
CA LEU A 69 -18.26 -2.93 -16.11
C LEU A 69 -18.76 -3.55 -14.80
N MET A 70 -19.26 -4.78 -14.85
CA MET A 70 -19.69 -5.52 -13.66
C MET A 70 -18.49 -5.96 -12.81
N ALA A 71 -17.44 -6.48 -13.43
CA ALA A 71 -16.19 -6.85 -12.76
C ALA A 71 -15.52 -5.64 -12.09
N GLU A 72 -15.44 -4.49 -12.77
CA GLU A 72 -14.88 -3.25 -12.22
C GLU A 72 -15.68 -2.75 -11.00
N ARG A 73 -17.01 -2.80 -11.06
CA ARG A 73 -17.87 -2.45 -9.91
C ARG A 73 -17.64 -3.38 -8.73
N ALA A 74 -17.53 -4.68 -8.97
CA ALA A 74 -17.25 -5.66 -7.93
C ALA A 74 -15.87 -5.40 -7.30
N ALA A 75 -14.84 -5.18 -8.12
CA ALA A 75 -13.48 -4.89 -7.68
C ALA A 75 -13.42 -3.62 -6.82
N LYS A 76 -14.16 -2.57 -7.20
CA LYS A 76 -14.24 -1.32 -6.45
C LYS A 76 -14.87 -1.51 -5.08
N VAL A 77 -15.94 -2.30 -4.98
CA VAL A 77 -16.61 -2.57 -3.69
C VAL A 77 -15.72 -3.43 -2.79
N ASP A 78 -15.05 -4.44 -3.35
CA ASP A 78 -14.07 -5.26 -2.61
C ASP A 78 -12.90 -4.40 -2.09
N ALA A 79 -12.32 -3.55 -2.95
CA ALA A 79 -11.21 -2.67 -2.59
C ALA A 79 -11.62 -1.71 -1.47
N MET A 80 -12.81 -1.13 -1.57
CA MET A 80 -13.35 -0.24 -0.53
C MET A 80 -13.58 -0.96 0.79
N ARG A 81 -14.07 -2.22 0.78
CA ARG A 81 -14.21 -3.03 1.99
C ARG A 81 -12.85 -3.30 2.64
N ASN A 82 -11.86 -3.72 1.86
CA ASN A 82 -10.52 -4.00 2.37
C ASN A 82 -9.87 -2.72 2.94
N LEU A 83 -10.09 -1.58 2.29
CA LEU A 83 -9.62 -0.28 2.76
C LEU A 83 -10.26 0.13 4.10
N LEU A 84 -11.56 -0.11 4.23
CA LEU A 84 -12.33 0.15 5.45
C LEU A 84 -11.85 -0.68 6.63
N GLU A 85 -11.58 -1.97 6.40
CA GLU A 85 -11.07 -2.86 7.44
C GLU A 85 -9.73 -2.39 7.99
N GLN A 86 -8.82 -1.97 7.09
CA GLN A 86 -7.55 -1.38 7.48
C GLN A 86 -7.74 -0.05 8.22
N ALA A 87 -8.60 0.84 7.72
CA ALA A 87 -8.88 2.13 8.36
C ALA A 87 -9.45 1.98 9.78
N TYR A 88 -10.33 1.00 9.99
CA TYR A 88 -10.88 0.71 11.32
C TYR A 88 -9.88 0.07 12.28
N GLY A 89 -8.87 -0.63 11.74
CA GLY A 89 -7.77 -1.21 12.52
C GLY A 89 -6.71 -0.20 12.97
N VAL A 90 -6.76 1.05 12.50
CA VAL A 90 -5.77 2.07 12.88
C VAL A 90 -5.87 2.37 14.38
N THR A 91 -4.73 2.24 15.05
CA THR A 91 -4.55 2.61 16.46
C THR A 91 -4.40 4.12 16.60
N ILE A 92 -5.28 4.75 17.39
CA ILE A 92 -5.28 6.19 17.66
C ILE A 92 -4.59 6.50 19.00
N ARG A 93 -4.69 5.58 19.96
CA ARG A 93 -4.04 5.61 21.28
C ARG A 93 -3.54 4.22 21.66
N SER A 94 -2.61 4.11 22.60
CA SER A 94 -1.92 2.85 22.96
C SER A 94 -2.80 1.61 23.14
N HIS A 95 -4.08 1.77 23.50
CA HIS A 95 -5.05 0.68 23.63
C HIS A 95 -6.40 0.95 22.94
N THR A 96 -6.48 1.92 22.03
CA THR A 96 -7.75 2.32 21.41
C THR A 96 -7.60 2.48 19.90
N THR A 97 -8.44 1.75 19.17
CA THR A 97 -8.54 1.77 17.71
C THR A 97 -9.66 2.70 17.23
N VAL A 98 -9.67 3.04 15.94
CA VAL A 98 -10.80 3.76 15.32
C VAL A 98 -12.12 3.02 15.57
N ARG A 99 -12.12 1.69 15.50
CA ARG A 99 -13.30 0.84 15.76
C ARG A 99 -13.88 1.06 17.16
N ASP A 100 -13.03 1.23 18.17
CA ASP A 100 -13.47 1.43 19.55
C ASP A 100 -14.15 2.78 19.73
N PHE A 101 -13.68 3.81 19.03
CA PHE A 101 -14.26 5.16 19.09
C PHE A 101 -15.60 5.30 18.36
N ILE A 102 -15.76 4.69 17.17
CA ILE A 102 -17.02 4.76 16.42
C ILE A 102 -18.15 4.02 17.13
N THR A 103 -17.83 3.07 18.02
CA THR A 103 -18.80 2.33 18.83
C THR A 103 -19.33 3.17 19.99
N GLN A 104 -18.52 4.10 20.49
CA GLN A 104 -18.85 4.91 21.68
C GLN A 104 -19.49 6.26 21.33
N ASN A 105 -19.32 6.75 20.10
CA ASN A 105 -19.77 8.09 19.72
C ASN A 105 -20.24 8.17 18.26
N ASP A 106 -21.55 8.35 18.08
CA ASP A 106 -22.20 8.47 16.76
C ASP A 106 -21.72 9.70 15.95
N THR A 107 -21.30 10.78 16.63
CA THR A 107 -20.71 11.96 15.95
C THR A 107 -19.35 11.63 15.36
N ILE A 108 -18.53 10.85 16.07
CA ILE A 108 -17.24 10.38 15.56
C ILE A 108 -17.48 9.43 14.39
N LYS A 109 -18.45 8.51 14.51
CA LYS A 109 -18.86 7.63 13.41
C LYS A 109 -19.24 8.42 12.16
N ALA A 110 -20.10 9.43 12.26
CA ALA A 110 -20.49 10.25 11.11
C ALA A 110 -19.31 10.99 10.45
N ARG A 111 -18.33 11.43 11.24
CA ARG A 111 -17.12 12.10 10.71
C ARG A 111 -16.16 11.12 10.05
N VAL A 112 -15.98 9.93 10.64
CA VAL A 112 -15.19 8.84 10.05
C VAL A 112 -15.82 8.40 8.72
N ASP A 113 -17.14 8.23 8.68
CA ASP A 113 -17.90 7.92 7.46
C ASP A 113 -17.69 8.99 6.37
N ALA A 114 -17.62 10.28 6.74
CA ALA A 114 -17.33 11.37 5.81
C ALA A 114 -15.88 11.32 5.26
N PHE A 115 -14.90 10.95 6.10
CA PHE A 115 -13.51 10.80 5.67
C PHE A 115 -13.33 9.62 4.73
N ILE A 116 -13.95 8.49 5.04
CA ILE A 116 -13.92 7.27 4.22
C ILE A 116 -14.42 7.52 2.79
N LYS A 117 -15.45 8.36 2.64
CA LYS A 117 -15.96 8.77 1.31
C LYS A 117 -14.91 9.47 0.45
N GLY A 118 -13.83 9.97 1.04
CA GLY A 118 -12.68 10.54 0.33
C GLY A 118 -11.72 9.50 -0.28
N ALA A 119 -12.00 8.20 -0.15
CA ALA A 119 -11.19 7.15 -0.78
C ALA A 119 -11.17 7.28 -2.32
N ARG A 120 -9.99 7.07 -2.90
CA ARG A 120 -9.70 7.31 -4.32
C ARG A 120 -9.07 6.08 -4.94
N VAL A 121 -9.44 5.80 -6.19
CA VAL A 121 -8.79 4.77 -7.00
C VAL A 121 -7.43 5.31 -7.45
N ILE A 122 -6.38 4.53 -7.23
CA ILE A 122 -5.01 4.87 -7.64
C ILE A 122 -4.52 3.98 -8.77
N ASP A 123 -5.07 2.78 -8.91
CA ASP A 123 -4.74 1.86 -9.99
C ASP A 123 -5.93 0.98 -10.38
N THR A 124 -5.95 0.52 -11.64
CA THR A 124 -6.95 -0.41 -12.17
C THR A 124 -6.29 -1.32 -13.20
N LYS A 125 -6.28 -2.62 -12.92
CA LYS A 125 -5.70 -3.65 -13.78
C LYS A 125 -6.77 -4.56 -14.32
N TYR A 126 -6.69 -4.80 -15.63
CA TYR A 126 -7.54 -5.76 -16.34
C TYR A 126 -6.72 -7.03 -16.60
N LEU A 127 -7.21 -8.15 -16.09
CA LEU A 127 -6.56 -9.45 -16.21
C LEU A 127 -7.03 -10.20 -17.46
N SER A 128 -6.25 -11.19 -17.89
CA SER A 128 -6.51 -11.95 -19.13
C SER A 128 -7.76 -12.82 -19.07
N ASP A 129 -8.17 -13.24 -17.86
CA ASP A 129 -9.40 -14.00 -17.60
C ASP A 129 -10.66 -13.11 -17.55
N GLY A 130 -10.51 -11.80 -17.75
CA GLY A 130 -11.59 -10.83 -17.71
C GLY A 130 -11.91 -10.28 -16.32
N SER A 131 -11.19 -10.72 -15.29
CA SER A 131 -11.27 -10.13 -13.95
C SER A 131 -10.57 -8.77 -13.88
N VAL A 132 -10.91 -7.99 -12.86
CA VAL A 132 -10.39 -6.64 -12.62
C VAL A 132 -9.83 -6.56 -11.21
N GLU A 133 -8.63 -6.00 -11.05
CA GLU A 133 -8.05 -5.61 -9.76
C GLU A 133 -8.04 -4.09 -9.67
N ILE A 134 -8.59 -3.53 -8.59
CA ILE A 134 -8.56 -2.09 -8.29
C ILE A 134 -7.76 -1.87 -7.02
N GLU A 135 -6.87 -0.87 -7.04
CA GLU A 135 -6.21 -0.38 -5.85
C GLU A 135 -6.79 0.97 -5.45
N MET A 136 -7.16 1.09 -4.18
CA MET A 136 -7.70 2.29 -3.58
C MET A 136 -6.79 2.80 -2.46
N GLU A 137 -6.85 4.10 -2.26
CA GLU A 137 -6.08 4.83 -1.26
C GLU A 137 -6.99 5.73 -0.45
N ILE A 138 -6.70 5.84 0.85
CA ILE A 138 -7.18 6.94 1.69
C ILE A 138 -6.01 7.50 2.49
N THR A 139 -5.97 8.83 2.61
CA THR A 139 -5.01 9.51 3.49
C THR A 139 -5.74 10.01 4.72
N LEU A 140 -5.36 9.49 5.88
CA LEU A 140 -5.78 9.98 7.17
C LEU A 140 -4.82 11.11 7.55
N GLY A 141 -5.29 12.36 7.51
CA GLY A 141 -4.50 13.57 7.78
C GLY A 141 -4.72 14.14 9.18
N TYR A 142 -4.00 15.20 9.55
CA TYR A 142 -4.05 15.79 10.89
C TYR A 142 -5.48 16.05 11.42
N GLU A 143 -6.39 16.46 10.54
CA GLU A 143 -7.80 16.68 10.85
C GLU A 143 -8.54 15.40 11.27
N PHE A 144 -8.15 14.23 10.74
CA PHE A 144 -8.71 12.95 11.16
C PHE A 144 -8.38 12.64 12.62
N ARG A 145 -7.10 12.80 13.02
CA ARG A 145 -6.67 12.58 14.40
C ARG A 145 -7.36 13.52 15.40
N ARG A 146 -7.58 14.78 15.02
CA ARG A 146 -8.21 15.79 15.88
C ARG A 146 -9.67 15.51 16.24
N MET A 147 -10.33 14.58 15.55
CA MET A 147 -11.68 14.15 15.92
C MET A 147 -11.71 13.33 17.22
N PHE A 148 -10.58 12.74 17.58
CA PHE A 148 -10.46 11.86 18.72
C PHE A 148 -9.83 12.64 19.89
N PRO A 149 -10.62 12.97 20.93
CA PRO A 149 -10.18 13.78 22.07
C PRO A 149 -9.25 13.00 23.00
#